data_AF-A0A2V9WS46-F1
#
_entry.id   AF-A0A2V9WS46-F1
#
_cell.length_a   1.000
_cell.length_b   1.000
_cell.length_c   1.000
_cell.angle_alpha   90.00
_cell.angle_beta   90.00
_cell.angle_gamma   90.00
#
_symmetry.space_group_name_H-M   'P 1'
#
loop_
_entity.id
_entity.type
_entity.pdbx_description
1 polymer ?
#
loop_
_entity_poly.entity_id
_entity_poly.type
_entity_poly.pdbx_seq_one_letter_code
_entity_poly.pdbx_strand_id
1 'polypeptide(L)'
;FGKAILAYLPGPEQDAILRQHGMHRMTPNTIATPAALKADLATVRQRGYSIDNQENEEGVRCVGAAVLDHTGRPIAAISVSAPYDRENAD
;
A
#
# COMPACT_ATOMS: atom_id res chain seq x y z
N PHE A 1 -1.66 -4.01 2.19
CA PHE A 1 -0.25 -4.52 2.14
C PHE A 1 0.36 -4.56 0.74
N GLY A 2 -0.41 -4.72 -0.36
CA GLY A 2 0.14 -4.70 -1.72
C GLY A 2 1.00 -3.47 -2.03
N LYS A 3 0.62 -2.28 -1.51
CA LYS A 3 1.41 -1.04 -1.62
C LYS A 3 2.80 -1.15 -1.00
N ALA A 4 2.97 -1.90 0.10
CA ALA A 4 4.28 -2.13 0.70
C ALA A 4 5.19 -2.90 -0.25
N ILE A 5 4.70 -3.97 -0.88
CA ILE A 5 5.46 -4.74 -1.88
C ILE A 5 5.75 -3.87 -3.11
N LEU A 6 4.70 -3.27 -3.70
CA LEU A 6 4.81 -2.46 -4.91
C LEU A 6 5.83 -1.33 -4.75
N ALA A 7 5.91 -0.72 -3.56
CA ALA A 7 6.87 0.33 -3.31
C ALA A 7 8.29 -0.13 -3.63
N TYR A 8 8.72 -1.34 -3.27
CA TYR A 8 10.09 -1.80 -3.50
C TYR A 8 10.34 -2.44 -4.87
N LEU A 9 9.30 -2.66 -5.69
CA LEU A 9 9.48 -3.17 -7.05
C LEU A 9 10.02 -2.09 -8.01
N PRO A 10 10.77 -2.48 -9.07
CA PRO A 10 11.12 -1.59 -10.18
C PRO A 10 9.89 -1.05 -10.90
N GLY A 11 9.98 0.18 -11.43
CA GLY A 11 8.89 0.83 -12.16
C GLY A 11 8.23 -0.01 -13.25
N PRO A 12 8.99 -0.73 -14.12
CA PRO A 12 8.39 -1.59 -15.14
C PRO A 12 7.54 -2.74 -14.58
N GLU A 13 7.94 -3.30 -13.43
CA GLU A 13 7.18 -4.36 -12.75
C GLU A 13 5.91 -3.80 -12.10
N GLN A 14 5.99 -2.62 -11.48
CA GLN A 14 4.81 -1.91 -10.99
C GLN A 14 3.81 -1.67 -12.13
N ASP A 15 4.28 -1.13 -13.26
CA ASP A 15 3.44 -0.83 -14.41
C ASP A 15 2.83 -2.12 -15.03
N ALA A 16 3.56 -3.23 -15.02
CA ALA A 16 3.04 -4.52 -15.46
C ALA A 16 1.90 -5.02 -14.56
N ILE A 17 2.07 -4.95 -13.25
CA ILE A 17 1.03 -5.33 -12.27
C ILE A 17 -0.21 -4.46 -12.44
N LEU A 18 -0.03 -3.13 -12.59
CA LEU A 18 -1.16 -2.21 -12.78
C LEU A 18 -1.89 -2.45 -14.10
N ARG A 19 -1.18 -2.79 -15.18
CA ARG A 19 -1.83 -3.17 -16.45
C ARG A 19 -2.60 -4.48 -16.33
N GLN A 20 -2.07 -5.46 -15.59
CA GLN A 20 -2.69 -6.77 -15.45
C GLN A 20 -3.95 -6.75 -14.58
N HIS A 21 -3.92 -6.00 -13.48
CA HIS A 21 -4.99 -6.01 -12.48
C HIS A 21 -5.92 -4.80 -12.53
N GLY A 22 -5.51 -3.71 -13.21
CA GLY A 22 -6.23 -2.44 -13.21
C GLY A 22 -6.18 -1.74 -11.85
N MET A 23 -6.98 -0.68 -11.72
CA MET A 23 -7.08 0.15 -10.51
C MET A 23 -8.55 0.45 -10.20
N HIS A 24 -9.30 -0.59 -9.84
CA HIS A 24 -10.71 -0.43 -9.51
C HIS A 24 -10.86 0.37 -8.21
N ARG A 25 -11.78 1.34 -8.22
CA ARG A 25 -12.12 2.14 -7.04
C ARG A 25 -13.04 1.32 -6.14
N MET A 26 -12.56 0.93 -4.97
CA MET A 26 -13.31 0.13 -3.99
C MET A 26 -14.11 1.01 -3.02
N THR A 27 -13.52 2.15 -2.65
CA THR A 27 -14.06 3.12 -1.68
C THR A 27 -13.85 4.55 -2.19
N PRO A 28 -14.43 5.57 -1.54
CA PRO A 28 -14.12 6.96 -1.84
C PRO A 28 -12.63 7.33 -1.68
N ASN A 29 -11.91 6.62 -0.79
CA ASN A 29 -10.51 6.87 -0.49
C ASN A 29 -9.53 6.08 -1.37
N THR A 30 -10.00 5.13 -2.19
CA THR A 30 -9.11 4.33 -3.04
C THR A 30 -8.28 5.21 -3.97
N ILE A 31 -6.96 4.98 -3.97
CA ILE A 31 -6.04 5.57 -4.94
C ILE A 31 -6.33 4.97 -6.32
N ALA A 32 -7.01 5.74 -7.17
CA ALA A 32 -7.57 5.25 -8.43
C ALA A 32 -6.81 5.68 -9.70
N THR A 33 -5.62 6.28 -9.57
CA THR A 33 -4.80 6.66 -10.73
C THR A 33 -3.34 6.22 -10.58
N PRO A 34 -2.67 5.83 -11.68
CA PRO A 34 -1.27 5.41 -11.62
C PRO A 34 -0.34 6.49 -11.07
N ALA A 35 -0.59 7.76 -11.41
CA ALA A 35 0.21 8.89 -10.93
C ALA A 35 0.09 9.06 -9.40
N ALA A 36 -1.14 9.01 -8.87
CA ALA A 36 -1.36 9.11 -7.43
C ALA A 36 -0.77 7.92 -6.68
N LEU A 37 -0.88 6.70 -7.24
CA LEU A 37 -0.27 5.52 -6.64
C LEU A 37 1.26 5.64 -6.62
N LYS A 38 1.89 6.04 -7.72
CA LYS A 38 3.35 6.24 -7.76
C LYS A 38 3.84 7.26 -6.72
N ALA A 39 3.08 8.35 -6.51
CA ALA A 39 3.39 9.32 -5.46
C ALA A 39 3.27 8.73 -4.05
N ASP A 40 2.22 7.94 -3.79
CA ASP A 40 2.08 7.23 -2.51
C ASP A 40 3.20 6.20 -2.31
N LEU A 41 3.54 5.41 -3.33
CA LEU A 41 4.64 4.43 -3.27
C LEU A 41 6.00 5.09 -2.98
N ALA A 42 6.27 6.28 -3.52
CA ALA A 42 7.46 7.06 -3.18
C ALA A 42 7.47 7.46 -1.69
N THR A 43 6.31 7.88 -1.16
CA THR A 43 6.14 8.19 0.26
C THR A 43 6.33 6.94 1.14
N VAL A 44 5.80 5.79 0.69
CA VAL A 44 6.01 4.48 1.34
C VAL A 44 7.50 4.14 1.40
N ARG A 45 8.25 4.27 0.30
CA ARG A 45 9.70 4.06 0.28
C ARG A 45 10.42 4.99 1.26
N GLN A 46 10.03 6.26 1.32
CA GLN A 46 10.67 7.26 2.18
C GLN A 46 10.46 6.95 3.67
N ARG A 47 9.25 6.56 4.08
CA ARG A 47 8.93 6.28 5.50
C ARG A 47 9.14 4.82 5.94
N GLY A 48 9.34 3.90 4.99
CA GLY A 48 9.57 2.47 5.25
C GLY A 48 8.30 1.63 5.49
N TYR A 49 7.11 2.21 5.38
CA TYR A 49 5.84 1.49 5.55
C TYR A 49 4.71 2.08 4.72
N SER A 50 3.74 1.24 4.39
CA SER A 50 2.47 1.60 3.74
C SER A 50 1.38 1.88 4.77
N ILE A 51 0.51 2.81 4.44
CA ILE A 51 -0.75 3.04 5.15
C ILE A 51 -1.85 2.77 4.14
N ASP A 52 -2.84 1.98 4.54
CA ASP A 52 -4.14 1.87 3.91
C ASP A 52 -5.12 2.71 4.74
N ASN A 53 -5.51 3.86 4.22
CA ASN A 53 -6.43 4.77 4.90
C ASN A 53 -7.85 4.60 4.38
N GLN A 54 -8.44 3.43 4.65
CA GLN A 54 -9.77 3.04 4.15
C GLN A 54 -9.82 2.95 2.61
N GLU A 55 -8.70 2.65 1.95
CA GLU A 55 -8.60 2.54 0.50
C GLU A 55 -9.19 1.22 0.00
N ASN A 56 -9.07 0.16 0.79
CA ASN A 56 -9.60 -1.16 0.48
C ASN A 56 -11.01 -1.38 1.05
N GLU A 57 -11.26 -0.93 2.28
CA GLU A 57 -12.52 -1.11 3.01
C GLU A 57 -12.78 0.09 3.91
N GLU A 58 -14.00 0.65 3.85
CA GLU A 58 -14.40 1.74 4.75
C GLU A 58 -14.45 1.24 6.21
N GLY A 59 -14.08 2.08 7.16
CA GLY A 59 -14.03 1.72 8.58
C GLY A 59 -12.80 0.91 8.99
N VAL A 60 -11.87 0.60 8.08
CA VAL A 60 -10.62 -0.13 8.39
C VAL A 60 -9.38 0.68 7.99
N ARG A 61 -8.39 0.73 8.88
CA ARG A 61 -7.05 1.23 8.57
C ARG A 61 -6.02 0.13 8.74
N CYS A 62 -5.04 0.11 7.85
CA CYS A 62 -3.92 -0.81 7.96
C CYS A 62 -2.59 -0.07 7.88
N VAL A 63 -1.61 -0.58 8.62
CA VAL A 63 -0.20 -0.23 8.44
C VAL A 63 0.53 -1.50 8.03
N GLY A 64 1.41 -1.43 7.03
CA GLY A 64 2.17 -2.61 6.62
C GLY A 64 3.53 -2.29 6.01
N ALA A 65 4.50 -3.17 6.24
CA ALA A 65 5.88 -3.01 5.77
C ALA A 65 6.28 -4.21 4.90
N ALA A 66 7.16 -3.96 3.93
CA ALA A 66 7.72 -5.02 3.10
C ALA A 66 8.83 -5.76 3.86
N VAL A 67 8.86 -7.08 3.72
CA VAL A 67 10.00 -7.90 4.10
C VAL A 67 10.88 -8.02 2.87
N LEU A 68 12.12 -7.55 2.98
CA LEU A 68 13.07 -7.52 1.88
C LEU A 68 14.10 -8.64 2.03
N ASP A 69 14.55 -9.19 0.91
CA ASP A 69 15.75 -10.03 0.90
C ASP A 69 17.04 -9.19 0.98
N HIS A 70 18.19 -9.87 0.97
CA HIS A 70 19.52 -9.26 1.02
C HIS A 70 19.84 -8.31 -0.16
N THR A 71 19.07 -8.34 -1.24
CA THR A 71 19.22 -7.44 -2.40
C THR A 71 18.28 -6.24 -2.35
N GLY A 72 17.42 -6.16 -1.32
CA GLY A 72 16.37 -5.14 -1.21
C GLY A 72 15.12 -5.46 -2.02
N ARG A 73 14.98 -6.68 -2.55
CA ARG A 73 13.79 -7.12 -3.28
C ARG A 73 12.69 -7.57 -2.30
N PRO A 74 11.44 -7.12 -2.46
CA PRO A 74 10.37 -7.52 -1.55
C PRO A 74 9.99 -8.99 -1.78
N ILE A 75 10.03 -9.79 -0.72
CA ILE A 75 9.68 -11.22 -0.73
C ILE A 75 8.39 -11.52 0.05
N ALA A 76 7.99 -10.62 0.94
CA ALA A 76 6.73 -10.68 1.66
C ALA A 76 6.32 -9.28 2.17
N ALA A 77 5.20 -9.21 2.88
CA ALA A 77 4.82 -8.04 3.66
C ALA A 77 4.14 -8.48 4.96
N ILE A 78 4.31 -7.67 6.01
CA ILE A 78 3.60 -7.82 7.29
C ILE A 78 2.69 -6.60 7.43
N SER A 79 1.46 -6.80 7.94
CA SER A 79 0.55 -5.70 8.22
C SER A 79 -0.26 -5.91 9.48
N VAL A 80 -0.65 -4.80 10.10
CA VAL A 80 -1.61 -4.73 11.19
C VAL A 80 -2.82 -3.96 10.69
N SER A 81 -4.00 -4.54 10.85
CA SER A 81 -5.30 -3.94 10.51
C SER A 81 -6.06 -3.60 11.78
N ALA A 82 -6.83 -2.51 11.72
CA ALA A 82 -7.59 -2.00 12.84
C ALA A 82 -8.86 -1.30 12.36
N PRO A 83 -9.96 -1.33 13.14
CA PRO A 83 -11.07 -0.40 12.94
C PRO A 83 -10.57 1.06 12.94
N TYR A 84 -11.13 1.88 12.07
CA TYR A 84 -10.88 3.31 11.99
C TYR A 84 -11.34 4.00 13.29
N ASP A 85 -12.51 3.58 13.79
CA ASP A 85 -13.05 3.98 15.07
C ASP A 85 -12.37 3.19 16.18
N ARG A 86 -11.15 3.58 16.50
CA ARG A 86 -10.66 3.40 17.86
C ARG A 86 -11.13 4.62 18.62
N GLU A 87 -12.21 4.50 19.38
CA GLU A 87 -12.40 5.37 20.54
C GLU A 87 -11.05 5.43 21.26
N ASN A 88 -10.55 6.65 21.49
CA ASN A 88 -9.34 6.84 22.27
C ASN A 88 -9.56 6.08 23.58
N ALA A 89 -8.74 5.06 23.82
CA ALA A 89 -8.56 4.57 25.18
C ALA A 89 -7.81 5.67 25.92
N ASP A 90 -8.59 6.62 26.45
CA ASP A 90 -8.17 7.49 27.55
C ASP A 90 -7.99 6.64 28.82
#